data_AF-A0A7S2XAA0-F1
#
_entry.id   AF-A0A7S2XAA0-F1
#
_cell.length_a   1.000
_cell.length_b   1.000
_cell.length_c   1.000
_cell.angle_alpha   90.00
_cell.angle_beta   90.00
_cell.angle_gamma   90.00
#
_symmetry.space_group_name_H-M   'P 1'
#
loop_
_entity.id
_entity.type
_entity.pdbx_description
1 polymer ?
#
loop_
_entity_poly.entity_id
_entity_poly.type
_entity_poly.pdbx_seq_one_letter_code
_entity_poly.pdbx_strand_id
1 'polypeptide(L)'
;VPVFGTWDDHDYGKDNADNTYEFRAESQKEFLDFLGEAEDSPRRSREGVYETHTLEKGRIRLILLDVRYHRTPYSADDKGDFLGEEQWAWLGKTLRESTAEINLIGGGIQFLAPRTSILGLDVAESWTRFPQARQRLLETVLNSGARAPLLMSGDVHFAEISEGVCSKALMSDV
;
A
#
# COMPACT_ATOMS: atom_id res chain seq x y z
N VAL A 1 15.72 13.35 -13.47
CA VAL A 1 14.67 12.30 -13.51
C VAL A 1 13.82 12.49 -12.27
N PRO A 2 12.49 12.58 -12.38
CA PRO A 2 11.63 12.68 -11.19
C PRO A 2 11.71 11.41 -10.34
N VAL A 3 11.61 11.56 -9.03
CA VAL A 3 11.54 10.46 -8.06
C VAL A 3 10.20 10.57 -7.34
N PHE A 4 9.45 9.46 -7.29
CA PHE A 4 8.19 9.35 -6.56
C PHE A 4 8.38 8.29 -5.48
N GLY A 5 7.80 8.49 -4.30
CA GLY A 5 8.11 7.67 -3.14
C GLY A 5 6.94 7.52 -2.18
N THR A 6 6.84 6.31 -1.62
CA THR A 6 6.17 6.03 -0.35
C THR A 6 7.20 5.37 0.56
N TRP A 7 6.87 5.20 1.83
CA TRP A 7 7.80 4.65 2.81
C TRP A 7 7.60 3.17 3.11
N ASP A 8 8.58 2.63 3.82
CA ASP A 8 8.39 1.49 4.70
C ASP A 8 8.80 1.82 6.15
N ASP A 9 8.90 0.80 7.02
CA ASP A 9 9.21 0.96 8.44
C ASP A 9 10.51 1.73 8.75
N HIS A 10 11.55 1.56 7.94
CA HIS A 10 12.83 2.25 8.12
C HIS A 10 12.76 3.76 7.87
N ASP A 11 11.88 4.24 6.99
CA ASP A 11 11.62 5.68 6.82
C ASP A 11 10.58 6.17 7.84
N TYR A 12 9.64 5.29 8.21
CA TYR A 12 8.60 5.57 9.18
C TYR A 12 9.15 5.70 10.62
N GLY A 13 10.31 5.10 10.90
CA GLY A 13 11.15 5.40 12.06
C GLY A 13 11.44 4.24 13.01
N LYS A 14 10.79 3.09 12.83
CA LYS A 14 11.03 1.89 13.65
C LYS A 14 10.53 0.63 12.94
N ASP A 15 11.35 -0.42 12.99
CA ASP A 15 11.02 -1.74 12.45
C ASP A 15 9.62 -2.19 12.85
N ASN A 16 8.84 -2.62 11.86
CA ASN A 16 7.50 -3.14 12.05
C ASN A 16 6.55 -2.20 12.82
N ALA A 17 6.75 -0.88 12.83
CA ALA A 17 5.87 0.03 13.55
C ALA A 17 4.48 0.16 12.90
N ASP A 18 3.49 0.48 13.72
CA ASP A 18 2.08 0.69 13.37
C ASP A 18 1.60 2.09 13.81
N ASN A 19 0.29 2.27 13.83
CA ASN A 19 -0.41 3.45 14.31
C ASN A 19 -0.23 3.74 15.82
N THR A 20 0.46 2.89 16.59
CA THR A 20 0.82 3.17 17.99
C THR A 20 2.17 3.88 18.12
N TYR A 21 2.93 4.00 17.03
CA TYR A 21 4.15 4.80 17.02
C TYR A 21 3.83 6.26 17.34
N GLU A 22 4.62 6.87 18.22
CA GLU A 22 4.33 8.23 18.72
C GLU A 22 4.79 9.33 17.75
N PHE A 23 5.81 9.05 16.92
CA PHE A 23 6.41 10.04 16.02
C PHE A 23 5.92 9.97 14.56
N ARG A 24 4.68 9.49 14.32
CA ARG A 24 4.16 9.28 12.96
C ARG A 24 4.05 10.57 12.16
N ALA A 25 3.57 11.63 12.79
CA ALA A 25 3.41 12.93 12.17
C ALA A 25 4.78 13.57 11.87
N GLU A 26 5.74 13.40 12.77
CA GLU A 26 7.11 13.85 12.61
C GLU A 26 7.80 13.10 11.47
N SER A 27 7.72 11.76 11.43
CA SER A 27 8.24 10.96 10.32
C SER A 27 7.61 11.36 8.99
N GLN A 28 6.28 11.60 8.96
CA GLN A 28 5.60 12.12 7.77
C GLN A 28 6.19 13.42 7.29
N LYS A 29 6.40 14.37 8.21
CA LYS A 29 6.98 15.66 7.87
C LYS A 29 8.38 15.50 7.28
N GLU A 30 9.27 14.76 7.95
CA GLU A 30 10.65 14.57 7.50
C GLU A 30 10.74 13.82 6.15
N PHE A 31 9.89 12.81 5.95
CA PHE A 31 9.80 12.08 4.68
C PHE A 31 9.39 12.99 3.52
N LEU A 32 8.36 13.82 3.72
CA LEU A 32 7.88 14.76 2.71
C LEU A 32 8.90 15.88 2.46
N ASP A 33 9.61 16.35 3.50
CA ASP A 33 10.70 17.32 3.37
C ASP A 33 11.87 16.74 2.56
N PHE A 34 12.24 15.48 2.81
CA PHE A 34 13.29 14.78 2.07
C PHE A 34 12.96 14.63 0.58
N LEU A 35 11.71 14.28 0.25
CA LEU A 35 11.26 14.18 -1.15
C LEU A 35 11.07 15.54 -1.83
N GLY A 36 11.17 16.64 -1.09
CA GLY A 36 10.90 17.99 -1.61
C GLY A 36 9.43 18.18 -1.98
N GLU A 37 8.52 17.57 -1.23
CA GLU A 37 7.08 17.68 -1.47
C GLU A 37 6.61 19.12 -1.29
N ALA A 38 5.77 19.58 -2.22
CA ALA A 38 5.21 20.92 -2.21
C ALA A 38 4.46 21.25 -0.91
N GLU A 39 4.58 22.50 -0.45
CA GLU A 39 3.96 23.01 0.78
C GLU A 39 2.42 22.93 0.76
N ASP A 40 1.81 23.05 -0.42
CA ASP A 40 0.37 22.98 -0.61
C ASP A 40 -0.15 21.56 -0.91
N SER A 41 0.71 20.55 -0.84
CA SER A 41 0.33 19.17 -1.06
C SER A 41 -0.71 18.71 -0.04
N PRO A 42 -1.75 17.95 -0.45
CA PRO A 42 -2.69 17.35 0.50
C PRO A 42 -2.00 16.42 1.51
N ARG A 43 -0.82 15.89 1.18
CA ARG A 43 0.00 15.07 2.09
C ARG A 43 0.55 15.85 3.28
N ARG A 44 0.62 17.18 3.21
CA ARG A 44 1.02 18.03 4.34
C ARG A 44 -0.11 18.22 5.36
N SER A 45 -1.36 17.96 4.97
CA SER A 45 -2.56 18.22 5.78
C SER A 45 -3.38 16.98 6.14
N ARG A 46 -3.09 15.82 5.55
CA ARG A 46 -3.78 14.56 5.84
C ARG A 46 -2.84 13.58 6.53
N GLU A 47 -3.41 12.59 7.18
CA GLU A 47 -2.67 11.47 7.74
C GLU A 47 -2.21 10.50 6.64
N GLY A 48 -0.92 10.18 6.62
CA GLY A 48 -0.28 9.28 5.67
C GLY A 48 0.27 9.93 4.39
N VAL A 49 1.25 9.26 3.77
CA VAL A 49 2.03 9.77 2.61
C VAL A 49 1.57 9.24 1.26
N TYR A 50 0.46 8.51 1.21
CA TYR A 50 -0.08 7.94 -0.03
C TYR A 50 -0.28 9.01 -1.10
N GLU A 51 -0.18 8.67 -2.38
CA GLU A 51 -0.31 9.64 -3.48
C GLU A 51 -0.59 8.99 -4.83
N THR A 52 -0.88 9.81 -5.84
CA THR A 52 -1.01 9.33 -7.20
C THR A 52 -0.47 10.32 -8.23
N HIS A 53 0.11 9.78 -9.30
CA HIS A 53 0.61 10.55 -10.43
C HIS A 53 0.05 10.03 -11.75
N THR A 54 -0.10 10.96 -12.69
CA THR A 54 -0.40 10.65 -14.08
C THR A 54 0.87 10.84 -14.90
N LEU A 55 1.37 9.77 -15.50
CA LEU A 55 2.62 9.74 -16.24
C LEU A 55 2.35 9.43 -17.73
N GLU A 56 3.38 9.58 -18.57
CA GLU A 56 3.34 9.22 -20.00
C GLU A 56 2.09 9.78 -20.72
N LYS A 57 1.79 11.07 -20.50
CA LYS A 57 0.63 11.78 -21.08
C LYS A 57 -0.73 11.11 -20.78
N GLY A 58 -0.88 10.50 -19.60
CA GLY A 58 -2.15 9.87 -19.20
C GLY A 58 -2.17 8.36 -19.32
N ARG A 59 -1.14 7.75 -19.92
CA ARG A 59 -1.13 6.30 -20.18
C ARG A 59 -0.85 5.48 -18.94
N ILE A 60 -0.11 6.03 -17.98
CA ILE A 60 0.26 5.34 -16.73
C ILE A 60 -0.31 6.13 -15.56
N ARG A 61 -1.00 5.41 -14.67
CA ARG A 61 -1.40 5.88 -13.36
C ARG A 61 -0.51 5.21 -12.32
N LEU A 62 0.32 5.99 -11.64
CA LEU A 62 1.07 5.52 -10.47
C LEU A 62 0.26 5.82 -9.22
N ILE A 63 0.06 4.83 -8.37
CA ILE A 63 -0.70 4.89 -7.11
C ILE A 63 0.23 4.37 -6.04
N LEU A 64 0.64 5.21 -5.11
CA LEU A 64 1.52 4.84 -4.01
C LEU A 64 0.70 4.79 -2.72
N LEU A 65 0.71 3.63 -2.07
CA LEU A 65 0.02 3.40 -0.81
C LEU A 65 0.97 3.65 0.36
N ASP A 66 0.44 4.28 1.40
CA ASP A 66 0.98 4.20 2.75
C ASP A 66 0.45 2.94 3.42
N VAL A 67 1.34 2.11 3.97
CA VAL A 67 0.98 0.84 4.65
C VAL A 67 1.43 0.85 6.12
N ARG A 68 1.78 2.01 6.66
CA ARG A 68 2.35 2.19 8.01
C ARG A 68 1.50 3.11 8.88
N TYR A 69 1.13 4.30 8.38
CA TYR A 69 0.54 5.37 9.21
C TYR A 69 -0.71 4.93 9.97
N HIS A 70 -1.61 4.24 9.27
CA HIS A 70 -2.87 3.72 9.80
C HIS A 70 -2.83 2.23 10.13
N ARG A 71 -1.71 1.56 9.88
CA ARG A 71 -1.58 0.13 10.13
C ARG A 71 -1.93 -0.15 11.58
N THR A 72 -2.84 -1.08 11.84
CA THR A 72 -3.15 -1.50 13.21
C THR A 72 -2.07 -2.44 13.74
N PRO A 73 -1.92 -2.59 15.07
CA PRO A 73 -1.04 -3.61 15.64
C PRO A 73 -1.39 -5.01 15.12
N TYR A 74 -0.39 -5.87 14.94
CA TYR A 74 -0.62 -7.26 14.52
C TYR A 74 -1.45 -8.09 15.53
N SER A 75 -1.63 -7.60 16.76
CA SER A 75 -2.55 -8.17 17.74
C SER A 75 -4.03 -7.85 17.48
N ALA A 76 -4.34 -7.09 16.43
CA ALA A 76 -5.72 -6.79 16.02
C ALA A 76 -6.41 -7.98 15.30
N ASP A 77 -5.71 -9.10 15.14
CA ASP A 77 -6.19 -10.34 14.53
C ASP A 77 -6.95 -10.10 13.21
N ASP A 78 -8.19 -10.58 13.11
CA ASP A 78 -9.03 -10.54 11.92
C ASP A 78 -9.57 -9.14 11.59
N LYS A 79 -9.40 -8.16 12.49
CA LYS A 79 -9.84 -6.77 12.34
C LYS A 79 -8.69 -5.83 11.98
N GLY A 80 -7.51 -6.37 11.73
CA GLY A 80 -6.37 -5.56 11.37
C GLY A 80 -6.52 -4.90 10.00
N ASP A 81 -5.91 -3.73 9.85
CA ASP A 81 -5.92 -2.94 8.62
C ASP A 81 -4.56 -2.29 8.39
N PHE A 82 -4.28 -1.91 7.14
CA PHE A 82 -3.09 -1.16 6.73
C PHE A 82 -3.39 0.30 6.42
N LEU A 83 -4.52 0.57 5.75
CA LEU A 83 -4.72 1.85 5.06
C LEU A 83 -5.56 2.86 5.85
N GLY A 84 -6.49 2.39 6.69
CA GLY A 84 -7.51 3.25 7.27
C GLY A 84 -8.58 3.65 6.24
N GLU A 85 -9.77 3.99 6.73
CA GLU A 85 -10.95 4.18 5.87
C GLU A 85 -10.81 5.34 4.86
N GLU A 86 -10.09 6.41 5.22
CA GLU A 86 -9.88 7.55 4.31
C GLU A 86 -9.05 7.15 3.09
N GLN A 87 -7.94 6.43 3.30
CA GLN A 87 -7.10 5.94 2.22
C GLN A 87 -7.80 4.84 1.42
N TRP A 88 -8.62 3.98 2.06
CA TRP A 88 -9.47 3.02 1.35
C TRP A 88 -10.44 3.70 0.39
N ALA A 89 -11.17 4.72 0.86
CA ALA A 89 -12.09 5.50 0.05
C ALA A 89 -11.35 6.20 -1.10
N TRP A 90 -10.19 6.79 -0.80
CA TRP A 90 -9.32 7.42 -1.79
C TRP A 90 -8.82 6.44 -2.86
N LEU A 91 -8.37 5.24 -2.48
CA LEU A 91 -7.87 4.22 -3.39
C LEU A 91 -8.98 3.76 -4.34
N GLY A 92 -10.15 3.43 -3.79
CA GLY A 92 -11.30 3.02 -4.58
C GLY A 92 -11.74 4.10 -5.57
N LYS A 93 -11.76 5.37 -5.15
CA LYS A 93 -12.06 6.51 -6.03
C LYS A 93 -11.00 6.65 -7.13
N THR A 94 -9.71 6.65 -6.76
CA THR A 94 -8.58 6.83 -7.67
C THR A 94 -8.57 5.78 -8.78
N LEU A 95 -8.84 4.51 -8.44
CA LEU A 95 -8.90 3.43 -9.41
C LEU A 95 -10.13 3.53 -10.32
N ARG A 96 -11.32 3.82 -9.77
CA ARG A 96 -12.56 3.98 -10.57
C ARG A 96 -12.49 5.16 -11.55
N GLU A 97 -11.81 6.23 -11.18
CA GLU A 97 -11.64 7.43 -12.03
C GLU A 97 -10.46 7.29 -13.01
N SER A 98 -9.65 6.24 -12.91
CA SER A 98 -8.48 6.07 -13.76
C SER A 98 -8.87 5.63 -15.18
N THR A 99 -8.49 6.45 -16.16
CA THR A 99 -8.59 6.13 -17.59
C THR A 99 -7.26 5.64 -18.16
N ALA A 100 -6.24 5.42 -17.32
CA ALA A 100 -4.92 5.00 -17.75
C ALA A 100 -4.94 3.58 -18.34
N GLU A 101 -4.01 3.31 -19.25
CA GLU A 101 -3.81 1.98 -19.84
C GLU A 101 -3.19 1.01 -18.83
N ILE A 102 -2.33 1.52 -17.95
CA ILE A 102 -1.62 0.78 -16.91
C ILE A 102 -1.81 1.47 -15.57
N ASN A 103 -2.16 0.70 -14.53
CA ASN A 103 -2.31 1.19 -13.17
C ASN A 103 -1.27 0.51 -12.27
N LEU A 104 -0.19 1.21 -11.97
CA LEU A 104 0.87 0.75 -11.07
C LEU A 104 0.47 1.09 -9.63
N ILE A 105 0.41 0.10 -8.75
CA ILE A 105 0.03 0.24 -7.35
C ILE A 105 1.21 -0.21 -6.49
N GLY A 106 1.85 0.74 -5.82
CA GLY A 106 3.05 0.53 -5.00
C GLY A 106 2.77 0.57 -3.50
N GLY A 107 3.53 -0.16 -2.69
CA GLY A 107 3.55 -0.07 -1.23
C GLY A 107 4.83 -0.68 -0.64
N GLY A 108 5.13 -0.42 0.63
CA GLY A 108 6.36 -0.91 1.28
C GLY A 108 6.42 -2.44 1.38
N ILE A 109 5.35 -3.06 1.88
CA ILE A 109 5.29 -4.50 2.18
C ILE A 109 4.65 -5.34 1.06
N GLN A 110 4.94 -6.64 1.04
CA GLN A 110 4.47 -7.55 -0.03
C GLN A 110 2.95 -7.76 -0.07
N PHE A 111 2.35 -7.56 -1.25
CA PHE A 111 0.92 -7.73 -1.48
C PHE A 111 0.48 -9.19 -1.69
N LEU A 112 1.19 -9.92 -2.55
CA LEU A 112 0.80 -11.24 -3.04
C LEU A 112 1.66 -12.38 -2.51
N ALA A 113 2.61 -12.09 -1.63
CA ALA A 113 3.49 -13.11 -1.06
C ALA A 113 2.70 -14.25 -0.41
N PRO A 114 3.14 -15.50 -0.57
CA PRO A 114 2.54 -16.60 0.16
C PRO A 114 2.75 -16.38 1.67
N ARG A 115 1.76 -16.81 2.46
CA ARG A 115 1.88 -16.72 3.92
C ARG A 115 3.09 -17.53 4.37
N THR A 116 4.08 -16.85 4.93
CA THR A 116 5.30 -17.48 5.45
C THR A 116 5.18 -17.61 6.96
N SER A 117 4.82 -18.81 7.43
CA SER A 117 4.75 -19.14 8.84
C SER A 117 5.78 -20.20 9.23
N ILE A 118 6.57 -19.96 10.26
CA ILE A 118 7.48 -20.94 10.86
C ILE A 118 6.93 -21.28 12.25
N LEU A 119 6.65 -22.57 12.48
CA LEU A 119 6.05 -23.06 13.75
C LEU A 119 4.74 -22.34 14.13
N GLY A 120 3.94 -21.93 13.14
CA GLY A 120 2.69 -21.19 13.35
C GLY A 120 2.85 -19.70 13.62
N LEU A 121 4.08 -19.17 13.60
CA LEU A 121 4.36 -17.74 13.72
C LEU A 121 4.64 -17.16 12.33
N ASP A 122 3.93 -16.09 11.98
CA ASP A 122 4.23 -15.33 10.77
C ASP A 122 5.54 -14.55 10.96
N VAL A 123 6.52 -14.80 10.10
CA VAL A 123 7.90 -14.31 10.25
C VAL A 123 8.26 -13.12 9.36
N ALA A 124 7.38 -12.75 8.42
CA ALA A 124 7.58 -11.61 7.52
C ALA A 124 6.41 -10.63 7.59
N GLU A 125 6.67 -9.35 7.32
CA GLU A 125 5.63 -8.35 7.11
C GLU A 125 5.07 -8.49 5.70
N SER A 126 3.77 -8.76 5.62
CA SER A 126 3.07 -8.80 4.34
C SER A 126 1.58 -8.59 4.56
N TRP A 127 0.86 -8.39 3.47
CA TRP A 127 -0.59 -8.28 3.51
C TRP A 127 -1.27 -9.57 4.01
N THR A 128 -0.59 -10.73 4.03
CA THR A 128 -1.18 -11.97 4.59
C THR A 128 -1.40 -11.90 6.09
N ARG A 129 -0.78 -10.93 6.79
CA ARG A 129 -0.98 -10.68 8.22
C ARG A 129 -2.40 -10.20 8.53
N PHE A 130 -3.05 -9.53 7.57
CA PHE A 130 -4.45 -9.08 7.67
C PHE A 130 -5.25 -9.61 6.47
N PRO A 131 -5.69 -10.88 6.49
CA PRO A 131 -6.36 -11.52 5.34
C PRO A 131 -7.59 -10.75 4.83
N GLN A 132 -8.38 -10.16 5.73
CA GLN A 132 -9.55 -9.37 5.35
C GLN A 132 -9.16 -8.06 4.63
N ALA A 133 -8.13 -7.35 5.12
CA ALA A 133 -7.61 -6.16 4.46
C ALA A 133 -7.01 -6.49 3.08
N ARG A 134 -6.30 -7.62 2.97
CA ARG A 134 -5.78 -8.12 1.69
C ARG A 134 -6.90 -8.47 0.71
N GLN A 135 -7.93 -9.17 1.18
CA GLN A 135 -9.12 -9.45 0.36
C GLN A 135 -9.76 -8.14 -0.12
N ARG A 136 -9.97 -7.17 0.79
CA ARG A 136 -10.52 -5.84 0.45
C ARG A 136 -9.66 -5.11 -0.59
N LEU A 137 -8.33 -5.20 -0.52
CA LEU A 137 -7.42 -4.62 -1.52
C LEU A 137 -7.71 -5.21 -2.90
N LEU A 138 -7.68 -6.54 -2.99
CA LEU A 138 -7.89 -7.26 -4.24
C LEU A 138 -9.28 -6.97 -4.81
N GLU A 139 -10.32 -7.01 -3.98
CA GLU A 139 -11.69 -6.66 -4.40
C GLU A 139 -11.79 -5.21 -4.88
N THR A 140 -11.15 -4.27 -4.19
CA THR A 140 -11.12 -2.85 -4.59
C THR A 140 -10.48 -2.69 -5.97
N VAL A 141 -9.36 -3.37 -6.22
CA VAL A 141 -8.66 -3.35 -7.51
C VAL A 141 -9.51 -4.00 -8.60
N LEU A 142 -9.99 -5.21 -8.39
CA LEU A 142 -10.73 -5.98 -9.40
C LEU A 142 -12.08 -5.36 -9.76
N ASN A 143 -12.78 -4.80 -8.77
CA ASN A 143 -14.10 -4.20 -8.98
C ASN A 143 -14.04 -2.74 -9.46
N SER A 144 -12.85 -2.13 -9.51
CA SER A 144 -12.70 -0.74 -9.95
C SER A 144 -12.91 -0.52 -11.45
N GLY A 145 -12.69 -1.56 -12.27
CA GLY A 145 -12.64 -1.45 -13.73
C GLY A 145 -11.34 -0.85 -14.28
N ALA A 146 -10.34 -0.58 -13.43
CA ALA A 146 -9.03 -0.10 -13.84
C ALA A 146 -8.33 -1.10 -14.77
N ARG A 147 -7.67 -0.60 -15.82
CA ARG A 147 -6.97 -1.43 -16.81
C ARG A 147 -5.58 -1.82 -16.33
N ALA A 148 -5.18 -3.07 -16.59
CA ALA A 148 -3.86 -3.62 -16.29
C ALA A 148 -3.30 -3.18 -14.91
N PRO A 149 -3.96 -3.54 -13.79
CA PRO A 149 -3.42 -3.28 -12.47
C PRO A 149 -2.16 -4.13 -12.24
N LEU A 150 -1.08 -3.48 -11.78
CA LEU A 150 0.18 -4.12 -11.42
C LEU A 150 0.54 -3.71 -9.99
N LEU A 151 0.71 -4.70 -9.11
CA LEU A 151 1.12 -4.49 -7.72
C LEU A 151 2.65 -4.54 -7.61
N MET A 152 3.26 -3.59 -6.89
CA MET A 152 4.71 -3.48 -6.72
C MET A 152 5.05 -3.26 -5.26
N SER A 153 5.96 -4.06 -4.70
CA SER A 153 6.33 -3.97 -3.28
C SER A 153 7.83 -4.15 -3.05
N GLY A 154 8.28 -3.77 -1.86
CA GLY A 154 9.66 -3.89 -1.39
C GLY A 154 9.80 -4.85 -0.20
N ASP A 155 10.51 -4.38 0.83
CA ASP A 155 10.80 -5.05 2.12
C ASP A 155 11.76 -6.25 2.03
N VAL A 156 11.50 -7.22 1.16
CA VAL A 156 12.10 -8.56 1.29
C VAL A 156 13.51 -8.76 0.69
N HIS A 157 14.11 -7.73 0.09
CA HIS A 157 15.49 -7.75 -0.44
C HIS A 157 15.80 -8.84 -1.49
N PHE A 158 14.80 -9.29 -2.25
CA PHE A 158 14.97 -10.09 -3.46
C PHE A 158 13.93 -9.71 -4.51
N ALA A 159 14.07 -10.27 -5.73
CA ALA A 159 13.13 -10.04 -6.82
C ALA A 159 12.20 -11.26 -7.00
N GLU A 160 10.91 -10.98 -7.16
CA GLU A 160 9.88 -11.97 -7.45
C GLU A 160 8.88 -11.38 -8.46
N ILE A 161 8.32 -12.25 -9.31
CA ILE A 161 7.15 -11.93 -10.14
C ILE A 161 6.11 -13.00 -9.84
N SER A 162 4.99 -12.58 -9.27
CA SER A 162 3.85 -13.43 -8.93
C SER A 162 2.63 -13.05 -9.75
N GLU A 163 1.77 -14.02 -10.06
CA GLU A 163 0.44 -13.75 -10.59
C GLU A 163 -0.64 -14.23 -9.62
N GLY A 164 -1.71 -13.45 -9.48
CA GLY A 164 -2.93 -13.85 -8.79
C GLY A 164 -4.03 -14.12 -9.80
N VAL A 165 -4.45 -15.39 -9.96
CA VAL A 165 -5.59 -15.73 -10.82
C VAL A 165 -6.89 -15.37 -10.11
N CYS A 166 -7.33 -14.13 -10.29
CA CYS A 166 -8.54 -13.65 -9.65
C CYS A 166 -9.78 -14.01 -10.48
N SER A 167 -10.44 -15.12 -10.12
CA SER A 167 -11.82 -15.39 -10.58
C SER A 167 -12.80 -15.04 -9.45
N LYS A 168 -14.02 -14.63 -9.78
CA LYS A 168 -15.08 -14.33 -8.78
C LYS A 168 -15.38 -15.49 -7.81
N ALA A 169 -14.81 -16.68 -8.03
CA ALA A 169 -15.03 -17.89 -7.24
C ALA A 169 -13.84 -18.32 -6.36
N LEU A 170 -12.65 -17.69 -6.45
CA LEU A 170 -11.40 -18.22 -5.86
C LEU A 170 -10.63 -17.24 -4.96
N MET A 171 -11.28 -16.22 -4.41
CA MET A 171 -10.60 -15.27 -3.49
C MET A 171 -10.29 -15.86 -2.09
N SER A 172 -10.52 -17.16 -1.88
CA SER A 172 -10.18 -17.88 -0.64
C SER A 172 -8.79 -18.52 -0.63
N ASP A 173 -8.14 -18.65 -1.79
CA ASP A 173 -6.98 -19.56 -1.97
C ASP A 173 -5.67 -18.84 -2.36
N VAL A 174 -5.63 -17.50 -2.27
CA VAL A 174 -4.42 -16.68 -2.52
C VAL A 174 -3.93 -16.09 -1.22
#